data_AF-A0A9X3KY91-F1
#
_entry.id   AF-A0A9X3KY91-F1
#
_cell.length_a   1.000
_cell.length_b   1.000
_cell.length_c   1.000
_cell.angle_alpha   90.00
_cell.angle_beta   90.00
_cell.angle_gamma   90.00
#
_symmetry.space_group_name_H-M   'P 1'
#
loop_
_entity.id
_entity.type
_entity.pdbx_description
1 polymer ?
#
loop_
_entity_poly.entity_id
_entity_poly.type
_entity_poly.pdbx_seq_one_letter_code
_entity_poly.pdbx_strand_id
1 'polypeptide(L)'
;MAANSQAEAPKGPTACAFSAWANYDKPSITVRAAPSAGAKVLGQIPAKPAAGEPEYSYSVTFDVKEAKDGWLRIANASDAYNEDEYPERAPRKLYKGEGWIRADDARVGIQSARGYARPDAASQRLVDLGSDWLTEMGKIQGIRACHEDWVLLDYLVDRKRSPQDEIVERAKGERLAGRAWFRGLCDVQETSCDMKSVDR
;
A
#
# COMPACT_ATOMS: atom_id res chain seq x y z
N MET A 1 -16.88 -14.82 23.23
CA MET A 1 -16.08 -13.77 22.58
C MET A 1 -15.78 -14.26 21.18
N ALA A 2 -16.32 -13.64 20.14
CA ALA A 2 -16.00 -14.03 18.76
C ALA A 2 -14.54 -13.65 18.49
N ALA A 3 -13.72 -14.61 18.07
CA ALA A 3 -12.39 -14.30 17.58
C ALA A 3 -12.55 -13.33 16.40
N ASN A 4 -11.93 -12.16 16.46
CA ASN A 4 -11.81 -11.27 15.30
C ASN A 4 -11.15 -12.07 14.19
N SER A 5 -11.97 -12.57 13.26
CA SER A 5 -11.51 -13.42 12.17
C SER A 5 -10.69 -12.55 11.24
N GLN A 6 -9.40 -12.86 11.11
CA GLN A 6 -8.49 -12.22 10.18
C GLN A 6 -8.08 -13.24 9.13
N ALA A 7 -7.84 -12.80 7.90
CA ALA A 7 -7.35 -13.66 6.85
C ALA A 7 -5.97 -14.23 7.20
N GLU A 8 -5.71 -15.47 6.86
CA GLU A 8 -4.39 -16.08 7.06
C GLU A 8 -3.44 -15.70 5.92
N ALA A 9 -2.18 -15.44 6.25
CA ALA A 9 -1.15 -15.25 5.25
C ALA A 9 -0.72 -16.61 4.69
N PRO A 10 -0.52 -16.73 3.36
CA PRO A 10 0.08 -17.92 2.76
C PRO A 10 1.45 -18.23 3.39
N LYS A 11 1.79 -19.52 3.44
CA LYS A 11 3.12 -19.94 3.88
C LYS A 11 4.12 -19.73 2.74
N GLY A 12 5.10 -18.86 2.96
CA GLY A 12 6.19 -18.62 2.01
C GLY A 12 5.96 -17.41 1.09
N PRO A 13 6.88 -17.18 0.14
CA PRO A 13 6.81 -16.04 -0.77
C PRO A 13 5.64 -16.15 -1.73
N THR A 14 5.03 -15.01 -2.06
CA THR A 14 4.01 -14.89 -3.11
C THR A 14 4.44 -13.91 -4.17
N ALA A 15 4.29 -14.28 -5.44
CA ALA A 15 4.55 -13.40 -6.57
C ALA A 15 3.51 -12.27 -6.63
N CYS A 16 3.97 -11.06 -6.89
CA CYS A 16 3.15 -9.85 -7.02
C CYS A 16 3.42 -9.20 -8.38
N ALA A 17 2.44 -8.48 -8.92
CA ALA A 17 2.56 -7.80 -10.20
C ALA A 17 1.73 -6.50 -10.21
N PHE A 18 2.12 -5.53 -9.38
CA PHE A 18 1.47 -4.22 -9.32
C PHE A 18 2.48 -3.13 -8.96
N SER A 19 2.10 -1.87 -9.17
CA SER A 19 2.87 -0.70 -8.76
C SER A 19 2.41 -0.18 -7.40
N ALA A 20 3.35 0.26 -6.59
CA ALA A 20 3.13 0.90 -5.30
C ALA A 20 3.92 2.21 -5.22
N TRP A 21 3.66 2.99 -4.19
CA TRP A 21 4.43 4.19 -3.91
C TRP A 21 4.99 4.21 -2.49
N ALA A 22 6.04 5.00 -2.32
CA ALA A 22 6.74 5.17 -1.07
C ALA A 22 5.78 5.66 0.04
N ASN A 23 5.78 4.97 1.17
CA ASN A 23 5.14 5.47 2.38
C ASN A 23 5.96 6.66 2.92
N TYR A 24 5.33 7.81 3.00
CA TYR A 24 5.91 9.07 3.49
C TYR A 24 5.85 9.21 5.02
N ASP A 25 5.74 8.13 5.80
CA ASP A 25 5.81 8.26 7.26
C ASP A 25 7.24 8.61 7.74
N LYS A 26 8.25 8.17 6.99
CA LYS A 26 9.68 8.41 7.25
C LYS A 26 10.36 9.17 6.11
N PRO A 27 11.55 9.77 6.32
CA PRO A 27 12.24 10.54 5.28
C PRO A 27 12.68 9.69 4.08
N SER A 28 13.14 8.45 4.31
CA SER A 28 13.58 7.54 3.24
C SER A 28 13.32 6.08 3.57
N ILE A 29 13.17 5.28 2.52
CA ILE A 29 13.02 3.83 2.54
C ILE A 29 14.35 3.18 2.20
N THR A 30 14.78 2.25 3.06
CA THR A 30 16.02 1.50 2.86
C THR A 30 15.78 0.27 2.01
N VAL A 31 16.49 0.15 0.90
CA VAL A 31 16.45 -1.03 0.01
C VAL A 31 17.59 -1.98 0.39
N ARG A 32 17.28 -3.27 0.55
CA ARG A 32 18.21 -4.30 1.04
C ARG A 32 18.37 -5.47 0.08
N ALA A 33 19.49 -6.18 0.19
CA ALA A 33 19.80 -7.32 -0.67
C ALA A 33 18.95 -8.58 -0.40
N ALA A 34 18.36 -8.69 0.78
CA ALA A 34 17.54 -9.82 1.20
C ALA A 34 16.42 -9.35 2.16
N PRO A 35 15.35 -10.14 2.37
CA PRO A 35 14.23 -9.79 3.25
C PRO A 35 14.61 -9.93 4.73
N SER A 36 15.57 -9.13 5.19
CA SER A 36 16.09 -9.14 6.56
C SER A 36 16.64 -7.78 6.96
N ALA A 37 16.43 -7.41 8.22
CA ALA A 37 16.93 -6.15 8.78
C ALA A 37 18.46 -6.10 8.83
N GLY A 38 19.12 -7.26 8.91
CA GLY A 38 20.57 -7.39 8.90
C GLY A 38 21.18 -7.50 7.50
N ALA A 39 20.36 -7.57 6.45
CA ALA A 39 20.86 -7.69 5.09
C ALA A 39 21.57 -6.41 4.63
N LYS A 40 22.56 -6.57 3.74
CA LYS A 40 23.30 -5.47 3.12
C LYS A 40 22.33 -4.43 2.56
N VAL A 41 22.58 -3.16 2.88
CA VAL A 41 21.88 -2.02 2.28
C VAL A 41 22.39 -1.82 0.86
N LEU A 42 21.47 -1.78 -0.10
CA LEU A 42 21.75 -1.54 -1.51
C LEU A 42 21.58 -0.06 -1.88
N GLY A 43 20.64 0.63 -1.24
CA GLY A 43 20.37 2.03 -1.52
C GLY A 43 19.18 2.57 -0.73
N GLN A 44 18.70 3.74 -1.13
CA GLN A 44 17.58 4.43 -0.49
C GLN A 44 16.61 4.95 -1.56
N ILE A 45 15.34 5.01 -1.18
CA ILE A 45 14.27 5.68 -1.92
C ILE A 45 13.79 6.86 -1.05
N PRO A 46 13.86 8.12 -1.52
CA PRO A 46 13.33 9.25 -0.78
C PRO A 46 11.81 9.16 -0.69
N ALA A 47 11.27 9.43 0.50
CA ALA A 47 9.84 9.41 0.79
C ALA A 47 9.31 10.76 1.29
N LYS A 48 10.21 11.65 1.73
CA LYS A 48 9.97 13.08 1.97
C LYS A 48 11.08 13.92 1.36
N PRO A 49 10.85 15.22 1.11
CA PRO A 49 11.91 16.17 0.81
C PRO A 49 12.99 16.16 1.89
N ALA A 50 14.25 16.32 1.50
CA ALA A 50 15.31 16.63 2.45
C ALA A 50 15.09 18.05 3.03
N ALA A 51 15.69 18.32 4.19
CA ALA A 51 15.57 19.64 4.81
C ALA A 51 16.13 20.72 3.87
N GLY A 52 15.29 21.71 3.51
CA GLY A 52 15.64 22.78 2.58
C GLY A 52 15.42 22.45 1.11
N GLU A 53 14.93 21.26 0.76
CA GLU A 53 14.49 20.92 -0.59
C GLU A 53 13.00 21.25 -0.81
N PRO A 54 12.60 21.58 -2.04
CA PRO A 54 11.20 21.83 -2.38
C PRO A 54 10.33 20.60 -2.15
N GLU A 55 9.06 20.82 -1.83
CA GLU A 55 8.08 19.75 -1.68
C GLU A 55 7.83 19.02 -3.01
N TYR A 56 7.73 17.70 -2.93
CA TYR A 56 7.39 16.85 -4.07
C TYR A 56 5.88 16.66 -4.11
N SER A 57 5.28 16.81 -5.29
CA SER A 57 3.84 16.57 -5.45
C SER A 57 3.52 15.09 -5.47
N TYR A 58 4.47 14.25 -5.92
CA TYR A 58 4.27 12.80 -6.05
C TYR A 58 5.30 11.97 -5.28
N SER A 59 4.86 10.82 -4.75
CA SER A 59 5.76 9.86 -4.09
C SER A 59 6.54 9.08 -5.14
N VAL A 60 7.74 8.60 -4.78
CA VAL A 60 8.48 7.67 -5.65
C VAL A 60 7.63 6.40 -5.82
N THR A 61 7.44 5.98 -7.06
CA THR A 61 6.74 4.74 -7.40
C THR A 61 7.73 3.61 -7.64
N PHE A 62 7.27 2.36 -7.53
CA PHE A 62 8.07 1.16 -7.82
C PHE A 62 7.15 -0.03 -8.08
N ASP A 63 7.66 -1.01 -8.81
CA ASP A 63 6.98 -2.28 -9.00
C ASP A 63 7.17 -3.18 -7.78
N VAL A 64 6.12 -3.85 -7.33
CA VAL A 64 6.18 -4.92 -6.34
C VAL A 64 6.15 -6.27 -7.04
N LYS A 65 7.20 -7.08 -6.87
CA LYS A 65 7.40 -8.37 -7.56
C LYS A 65 7.18 -9.58 -6.68
N GLU A 66 7.41 -9.46 -5.37
CA GLU A 66 7.25 -10.56 -4.42
C GLU A 66 6.95 -10.01 -3.03
N ALA A 67 6.10 -10.70 -2.27
CA ALA A 67 5.89 -10.46 -0.84
C ALA A 67 6.33 -11.69 -0.05
N LYS A 68 7.08 -11.47 1.03
CA LYS A 68 7.61 -12.54 1.89
C LYS A 68 7.86 -12.04 3.31
N ASP A 69 7.22 -12.64 4.31
CA ASP A 69 7.51 -12.43 5.74
C ASP A 69 7.57 -10.94 6.17
N GLY A 70 6.67 -10.11 5.63
CA GLY A 70 6.63 -8.67 5.90
C GLY A 70 7.67 -7.83 5.14
N TRP A 71 8.22 -8.39 4.07
CA TRP A 71 9.08 -7.71 3.12
C TRP A 71 8.49 -7.76 1.72
N LEU A 72 8.85 -6.76 0.92
CA LEU A 72 8.50 -6.67 -0.50
C LEU A 72 9.77 -6.61 -1.33
N ARG A 73 9.87 -7.46 -2.33
CA ARG A 73 10.86 -7.31 -3.39
C ARG A 73 10.32 -6.31 -4.40
N ILE A 74 11.07 -5.24 -4.61
CA ILE A 74 10.70 -4.15 -5.50
C ILE A 74 11.70 -4.02 -6.65
N ALA A 75 11.26 -3.40 -7.73
CA ALA A 75 12.05 -3.06 -8.90
C ALA A 75 11.60 -1.71 -9.48
N ASN A 76 12.39 -1.17 -10.41
CA ASN A 76 11.99 -0.04 -11.25
C ASN A 76 11.50 1.19 -10.48
N ALA A 77 12.20 1.56 -9.38
CA ALA A 77 11.84 2.76 -8.64
C ALA A 77 11.97 4.00 -9.54
N SER A 78 10.94 4.84 -9.56
CA SER A 78 10.77 5.93 -10.51
C SER A 78 10.26 7.21 -9.85
N ASP A 79 10.80 8.34 -10.31
CA ASP A 79 10.35 9.68 -9.96
C ASP A 79 9.75 10.43 -11.17
N ALA A 80 9.40 9.70 -12.23
CA ALA A 80 8.99 10.27 -13.51
C ALA A 80 7.87 11.32 -13.38
N TYR A 81 6.89 11.10 -12.51
CA TYR A 81 5.81 12.07 -12.30
C TYR A 81 6.28 13.46 -11.85
N ASN A 82 7.27 13.54 -10.94
CA ASN A 82 7.82 14.85 -10.58
C ASN A 82 8.77 15.39 -11.65
N GLU A 83 9.48 14.53 -12.38
CA GLU A 83 10.35 14.93 -13.49
C GLU A 83 9.55 15.53 -14.66
N ASP A 84 8.37 14.95 -14.95
CA ASP A 84 7.47 15.38 -16.02
C ASP A 84 6.69 16.65 -15.64
N GLU A 85 6.17 16.73 -14.41
CA GLU A 85 5.41 17.88 -13.93
C GLU A 85 6.31 19.10 -13.62
N TYR A 86 7.54 18.86 -13.17
CA TYR A 86 8.51 19.91 -12.79
C TYR A 86 9.86 19.71 -13.48
N PRO A 87 9.93 19.84 -14.82
CA PRO A 87 11.15 19.59 -15.59
C PRO A 87 12.30 20.55 -15.28
N GLU A 88 12.01 21.69 -14.64
CA GLU A 88 13.01 22.65 -14.17
C GLU A 88 13.74 22.20 -12.90
N ARG A 89 13.21 21.21 -12.16
CA ARG A 89 13.80 20.72 -10.91
C ARG A 89 14.83 19.63 -11.20
N ALA A 90 15.88 19.60 -10.39
CA ALA A 90 16.85 18.51 -10.45
C ALA A 90 16.19 17.19 -10.03
N PRO A 91 16.37 16.08 -10.78
CA PRO A 91 15.83 14.79 -10.43
C PRO A 91 16.29 14.31 -9.05
N ARG A 92 15.40 13.66 -8.29
CA ARG A 92 15.76 13.07 -7.01
C ARG A 92 16.81 11.98 -7.19
N LYS A 93 17.73 11.89 -6.23
CA LYS A 93 18.62 10.71 -6.14
C LYS A 93 17.84 9.57 -5.50
N LEU A 94 17.60 8.50 -6.27
CA LEU A 94 16.99 7.27 -5.77
C LEU A 94 17.71 6.02 -6.29
N TYR A 95 17.65 4.95 -5.51
CA TYR A 95 18.10 3.63 -5.94
C TYR A 95 17.07 3.00 -6.89
N LYS A 96 17.45 2.77 -8.15
CA LYS A 96 16.58 2.23 -9.21
C LYS A 96 16.65 0.70 -9.38
N GLY A 97 17.60 0.04 -8.71
CA GLY A 97 17.81 -1.41 -8.82
C GLY A 97 16.78 -2.23 -8.06
N GLU A 98 16.84 -3.56 -8.21
CA GLU A 98 16.01 -4.46 -7.43
C GLU A 98 16.48 -4.62 -5.98
N GLY A 99 15.54 -4.81 -5.06
CA GLY A 99 15.87 -5.18 -3.69
C GLY A 99 14.64 -5.30 -2.81
N TRP A 100 14.88 -5.41 -1.51
CA TRP A 100 13.87 -5.68 -0.50
C TRP A 100 13.63 -4.48 0.41
N ILE A 101 12.37 -4.10 0.58
CA ILE A 101 11.90 -3.08 1.52
C ILE A 101 10.96 -3.69 2.55
N ARG A 102 10.71 -2.99 3.66
CA ARG A 102 9.66 -3.43 4.60
C ARG A 102 8.29 -3.25 3.96
N ALA A 103 7.34 -4.12 4.29
CA ALA A 103 6.01 -4.09 3.72
C ALA A 103 5.18 -2.85 4.10
N ASP A 104 5.48 -2.21 5.23
CA ASP A 104 4.87 -0.96 5.69
C ASP A 104 5.50 0.30 5.06
N ASP A 105 6.59 0.13 4.30
CA ASP A 105 7.23 1.19 3.53
C ASP A 105 6.54 1.45 2.18
N ALA A 106 5.58 0.61 1.81
CA ALA A 106 4.82 0.73 0.56
C ALA A 106 3.35 1.07 0.85
N ARG A 107 2.76 1.86 -0.05
CA ARG A 107 1.33 2.15 -0.10
C ARG A 107 0.76 1.78 -1.45
N VAL A 108 -0.50 1.40 -1.46
CA VAL A 108 -1.33 1.19 -2.65
C VAL A 108 -2.71 1.79 -2.41
N GLY A 109 -3.44 2.07 -3.49
CA GLY A 109 -4.86 2.42 -3.42
C GLY A 109 -5.70 1.15 -3.54
N ILE A 110 -6.74 1.02 -2.73
CA ILE A 110 -7.72 -0.07 -2.78
C ILE A 110 -9.11 0.54 -2.98
N GLN A 111 -9.63 0.41 -4.20
CA GLN A 111 -10.98 0.80 -4.58
C GLN A 111 -11.96 -0.37 -4.40
N SER A 112 -11.94 -0.95 -3.22
CA SER A 112 -12.91 -1.94 -2.80
C SER A 112 -13.40 -1.61 -1.40
N ALA A 113 -14.70 -1.73 -1.23
CA ALA A 113 -15.38 -1.61 0.05
C ALA A 113 -15.41 -2.95 0.80
N ARG A 114 -14.79 -4.01 0.26
CA ARG A 114 -14.96 -5.40 0.70
C ARG A 114 -13.61 -6.09 0.87
N GLY A 115 -13.41 -6.70 2.04
CA GLY A 115 -12.22 -7.51 2.35
C GLY A 115 -12.63 -8.92 2.73
N TYR A 116 -11.86 -9.92 2.31
CA TYR A 116 -12.23 -11.33 2.35
C TYR A 116 -11.21 -12.19 3.12
N ALA A 117 -11.67 -13.34 3.62
CA ALA A 117 -10.84 -14.30 4.35
C ALA A 117 -9.85 -15.05 3.44
N ARG A 118 -10.20 -15.21 2.15
CA ARG A 118 -9.37 -15.83 1.10
C ARG A 118 -9.39 -14.93 -0.14
N PRO A 119 -8.46 -15.10 -1.10
CA PRO A 119 -8.48 -14.40 -2.39
C PRO A 119 -9.60 -14.96 -3.30
N ASP A 120 -10.83 -14.88 -2.82
CA ASP A 120 -12.03 -15.48 -3.38
C ASP A 120 -13.24 -14.68 -2.87
N ALA A 121 -13.99 -14.07 -3.78
CA ALA A 121 -15.16 -13.24 -3.46
C ALA A 121 -16.33 -14.06 -2.87
N ALA A 122 -16.34 -15.38 -3.03
CA ALA A 122 -17.30 -16.27 -2.38
C ALA A 122 -16.89 -16.66 -0.95
N SER A 123 -15.67 -16.31 -0.53
CA SER A 123 -15.21 -16.58 0.83
C SER A 123 -15.83 -15.63 1.87
N GLN A 124 -15.62 -15.93 3.15
CA GLN A 124 -16.14 -15.10 4.23
C GLN A 124 -15.66 -13.65 4.08
N ARG A 125 -16.62 -12.72 4.03
CA ARG A 125 -16.34 -11.29 4.09
C ARG A 125 -15.94 -10.90 5.52
N LEU A 126 -14.75 -10.31 5.66
CA LEU A 126 -14.18 -9.81 6.91
C LEU A 126 -14.34 -8.29 7.04
N VAL A 127 -14.40 -7.57 5.93
CA VAL A 127 -14.54 -6.12 5.88
C VAL A 127 -15.71 -5.74 4.98
N ASP A 128 -16.56 -4.84 5.48
CA ASP A 128 -17.64 -4.21 4.73
C ASP A 128 -17.68 -2.72 5.08
N LEU A 129 -17.35 -1.88 4.12
CA LEU A 129 -17.35 -0.41 4.23
C LEU A 129 -18.57 0.21 3.53
N GLY A 130 -19.61 -0.56 3.21
CA GLY A 130 -20.78 -0.05 2.51
C GLY A 130 -20.43 0.36 1.08
N SER A 131 -20.59 1.65 0.75
CA SER A 131 -20.24 2.24 -0.55
C SER A 131 -18.85 2.87 -0.57
N ASP A 132 -18.20 3.00 0.58
CA ASP A 132 -16.91 3.68 0.71
C ASP A 132 -15.74 2.74 0.41
N TRP A 133 -14.64 3.26 -0.14
CA TRP A 133 -13.45 2.46 -0.42
C TRP A 133 -12.44 2.46 0.72
N LEU A 134 -11.64 1.39 0.82
CA LEU A 134 -10.60 1.32 1.85
C LEU A 134 -9.60 2.48 1.75
N THR A 135 -9.25 2.95 0.55
CA THR A 135 -8.40 4.14 0.34
C THR A 135 -8.94 5.39 1.02
N GLU A 136 -10.27 5.54 1.07
CA GLU A 136 -10.91 6.74 1.62
C GLU A 136 -11.05 6.65 3.14
N MET A 137 -11.35 5.44 3.63
CA MET A 137 -11.74 5.19 5.01
C MET A 137 -10.60 4.77 5.93
N GLY A 138 -9.45 4.41 5.37
CA GLY A 138 -8.38 3.82 6.16
C GLY A 138 -6.99 3.94 5.56
N LYS A 139 -6.08 3.20 6.17
CA LYS A 139 -4.66 3.14 5.87
C LYS A 139 -4.21 1.70 5.74
N ILE A 140 -3.26 1.49 4.84
CA ILE A 140 -2.55 0.22 4.71
C ILE A 140 -1.36 0.26 5.67
N GLN A 141 -1.30 -0.74 6.54
CA GLN A 141 -0.22 -0.93 7.51
C GLN A 141 0.81 -1.96 7.05
N GLY A 142 0.51 -2.72 5.99
CA GLY A 142 1.48 -3.58 5.34
C GLY A 142 0.86 -4.48 4.28
N ILE A 143 1.61 -4.69 3.21
CA ILE A 143 1.30 -5.65 2.15
C ILE A 143 1.90 -7.01 2.53
N ARG A 144 1.06 -8.03 2.70
CA ARG A 144 1.48 -9.33 3.28
C ARG A 144 1.67 -10.42 2.25
N ALA A 145 0.82 -10.48 1.24
CA ALA A 145 0.84 -11.49 0.21
C ALA A 145 0.05 -11.05 -1.02
N CYS A 146 0.25 -11.76 -2.11
CA CYS A 146 -0.40 -11.54 -3.39
C CYS A 146 -0.94 -12.87 -3.93
N HIS A 147 -2.05 -12.82 -4.65
CA HIS A 147 -2.59 -13.96 -5.37
C HIS A 147 -3.40 -13.44 -6.56
N GLU A 148 -2.83 -13.54 -7.77
CA GLU A 148 -3.42 -12.93 -8.97
C GLU A 148 -3.72 -11.45 -8.71
N ASP A 149 -4.97 -11.01 -8.89
CA ASP A 149 -5.41 -9.63 -8.68
C ASP A 149 -5.75 -9.29 -7.22
N TRP A 150 -5.49 -10.22 -6.29
CA TRP A 150 -5.75 -10.06 -4.87
C TRP A 150 -4.49 -9.72 -4.11
N VAL A 151 -4.63 -8.83 -3.13
CA VAL A 151 -3.57 -8.49 -2.19
C VAL A 151 -4.08 -8.61 -0.76
N LEU A 152 -3.29 -9.30 0.06
CA LEU A 152 -3.52 -9.45 1.48
C LEU A 152 -2.91 -8.26 2.21
N LEU A 153 -3.76 -7.50 2.90
CA LEU A 153 -3.35 -6.26 3.55
C LEU A 153 -3.60 -6.35 5.04
N ASP A 154 -2.63 -5.88 5.83
CA ASP A 154 -2.91 -5.37 7.17
C ASP A 154 -3.45 -3.95 7.02
N TYR A 155 -4.63 -3.68 7.57
CA TYR A 155 -5.33 -2.42 7.39
C TYR A 155 -5.75 -1.80 8.73
N LEU A 156 -5.96 -0.48 8.71
CA LEU A 156 -6.58 0.29 9.77
C LEU A 156 -7.65 1.21 9.17
N VAL A 157 -8.91 0.98 9.49
CA VAL A 157 -10.02 1.89 9.21
C VAL A 157 -10.13 2.86 10.38
N ASP A 158 -9.69 4.09 10.14
CA ASP A 158 -9.68 5.17 11.13
C ASP A 158 -10.67 6.29 10.79
N ARG A 159 -11.49 6.14 9.74
CA ARG A 159 -12.55 7.09 9.35
C ARG A 159 -13.91 6.42 9.20
N LYS A 160 -14.98 7.22 9.29
CA LYS A 160 -16.38 6.82 9.12
C LYS A 160 -17.19 7.95 8.48
N ARG A 161 -18.33 7.63 7.89
CA ARG A 161 -19.36 8.61 7.55
C ARG A 161 -20.07 9.10 8.82
N SER A 162 -20.23 10.41 8.94
CA SER A 162 -21.11 11.05 9.94
C SER A 162 -22.58 10.87 9.54
N PRO A 163 -23.54 11.15 10.44
CA PRO A 163 -24.96 11.19 10.08
C PRO A 163 -25.30 12.20 8.98
N GLN A 164 -24.41 13.17 8.72
CA GLN A 164 -24.51 14.17 7.65
C GLN A 164 -23.78 13.74 6.36
N ASP A 165 -23.36 12.47 6.28
CA ASP A 165 -22.63 11.89 5.15
C ASP A 165 -21.22 12.46 4.92
N GLU A 166 -20.63 13.10 5.93
CA GLU A 166 -19.24 13.61 5.87
C GLU A 166 -18.24 12.56 6.34
N ILE A 167 -17.06 12.49 5.73
CA ILE A 167 -15.97 11.62 6.20
C ILE A 167 -15.31 12.27 7.42
N VAL A 168 -15.41 11.60 8.57
CA VAL A 168 -14.86 12.05 9.86
C VAL A 168 -13.95 11.00 10.47
N GLU A 169 -13.04 11.41 11.36
CA GLU A 169 -12.19 10.47 12.10
C GLU A 169 -12.99 9.63 13.10
N ARG A 170 -12.61 8.36 13.24
CA ARG A 170 -13.09 7.46 14.28
C ARG A 170 -12.32 7.74 15.57
N ALA A 171 -13.06 7.69 16.69
CA ALA A 171 -12.42 7.66 18.00
C ALA A 171 -11.50 6.43 18.11
N LYS A 172 -10.43 6.52 18.91
CA LYS A 172 -9.40 5.47 18.98
C LYS A 172 -9.97 4.07 19.30
N GLY A 173 -10.99 3.98 20.15
CA GLY A 173 -11.67 2.73 20.51
C GLY A 173 -12.63 2.19 19.44
N GLU A 174 -12.92 2.96 18.40
CA GLU A 174 -13.84 2.60 17.30
C GLU A 174 -13.09 2.20 16.01
N ARG A 175 -11.76 2.32 16.01
CA ARG A 175 -10.93 2.00 14.85
C ARG A 175 -10.97 0.50 14.58
N LEU A 176 -11.09 0.12 13.32
CA LEU A 176 -11.10 -1.28 12.91
C LEU A 176 -9.75 -1.62 12.30
N ALA A 177 -9.00 -2.51 12.93
CA ALA A 177 -7.75 -3.02 12.37
C ALA A 177 -7.87 -4.52 12.13
N GLY A 178 -7.24 -5.00 11.08
CA GLY A 178 -7.27 -6.42 10.75
C GLY A 178 -6.44 -6.76 9.54
N ARG A 179 -6.64 -7.98 9.06
CA ARG A 179 -6.02 -8.50 7.84
C ARG A 179 -7.09 -9.12 6.96
N ALA A 180 -7.11 -8.74 5.69
CA ALA A 180 -8.06 -9.27 4.71
C ALA A 180 -7.48 -9.20 3.28
N TRP A 181 -8.00 -10.06 2.40
CA TRP A 181 -7.74 -10.02 0.98
C TRP A 181 -8.63 -8.98 0.31
N PHE A 182 -8.01 -8.09 -0.47
CA PHE A 182 -8.69 -7.06 -1.24
C PHE A 182 -8.36 -7.20 -2.72
N ARG A 183 -9.24 -6.66 -3.55
CA ARG A 183 -9.09 -6.47 -5.01
C ARG A 183 -9.25 -5.00 -5.34
N GLY A 184 -9.07 -4.63 -6.62
CA GLY A 184 -9.23 -3.26 -7.08
C GLY A 184 -8.05 -2.38 -6.70
N LEU A 185 -6.82 -2.91 -6.87
CA LEU A 185 -5.60 -2.13 -6.71
C LEU A 185 -5.55 -0.99 -7.71
N CYS A 186 -5.21 0.19 -7.21
CA CYS A 186 -4.89 1.35 -8.00
C CYS A 186 -3.37 1.48 -8.11
N ASP A 187 -2.85 1.37 -9.32
CA ASP A 187 -1.42 1.44 -9.65
C ASP A 187 -0.94 2.88 -9.92
N VAL A 188 -1.84 3.86 -9.95
CA VAL A 188 -1.53 5.27 -10.26
C VAL A 188 -1.94 6.19 -9.11
N GLN A 189 -1.00 7.04 -8.67
CA GLN A 189 -1.24 8.02 -7.60
C GLN A 189 -2.07 9.24 -8.08
N GLU A 190 -2.10 9.49 -9.40
CA GLU A 190 -2.42 10.82 -9.93
C GLU A 190 -3.89 11.21 -9.99
N THR A 191 -4.87 10.33 -10.20
CA THR A 191 -6.32 10.59 -10.01
C THR A 191 -7.14 9.53 -10.75
N SER A 192 -8.30 9.16 -10.19
CA SER A 192 -9.32 8.25 -10.73
C SER A 192 -8.79 6.97 -11.39
N CYS A 193 -8.67 5.92 -10.59
CA CYS A 193 -8.59 4.59 -11.17
C CYS A 193 -10.00 4.23 -11.68
N ASP A 194 -10.24 4.51 -12.95
CA ASP A 194 -11.49 4.30 -13.71
C ASP A 194 -11.89 2.82 -13.88
N MET A 195 -11.51 1.96 -12.94
CA MET A 195 -12.02 0.60 -12.88
C MET A 195 -13.45 0.63 -12.36
N LYS A 196 -14.37 0.02 -13.12
CA LYS A 196 -15.71 -0.32 -12.60
C LYS A 196 -15.53 -0.98 -11.24
N SER A 197 -16.24 -0.47 -10.23
CA SER A 197 -16.26 -1.05 -8.88
C SER A 197 -16.25 -2.57 -8.99
N VAL A 198 -15.17 -3.16 -8.46
CA VAL A 198 -14.99 -4.60 -8.52
C VAL A 198 -16.01 -5.29 -7.63
N ASP A 199 -16.61 -4.59 -6.68
CA ASP A 199 -17.54 -5.10 -5.65
C ASP A 199 -18.91 -5.58 -6.16
N ARG A 200 -19.09 -5.71 -7.48
CA ARG A 200 -20.25 -6.42 -8.06
C ARG A 200 -20.17 -7.92 -7.84
#